data_AF-A0A7R9JLJ8-F1
#
_entry.id   AF-A0A7R9JLJ8-F1
#
_cell.length_a   1.000
_cell.length_b   1.000
_cell.length_c   1.000
_cell.angle_alpha   90.00
_cell.angle_beta   90.00
_cell.angle_gamma   90.00
#
_symmetry.space_group_name_H-M   'P 1'
#
loop_
_entity.id
_entity.type
_entity.pdbx_description
1 polymer ?
#
loop_
_entity_poly.entity_id
_entity_poly.type
_entity_poly.pdbx_seq_one_letter_code
_entity_poly.pdbx_strand_id
1 'polypeptide(L)'
;GLMRALGYTSPLVPNSCDAVILELVKDLVGDYYVRGFYRQFDSSELHAMSIHGCDYLCPLKDFFRYTARVIPQDWADECDVIPAYQSLELEDPYDIYD
;
A
#
# COMPACT_ATOMS: atom_id res chain seq x y z
N GLY A 1 2.10 2.70 -5.26
CA GLY A 1 0.63 2.61 -5.15
C GLY A 1 0.23 1.31 -4.47
N LEU A 2 -0.87 1.28 -3.70
CA LEU A 2 -1.28 0.17 -2.84
C LEU A 2 -1.33 -1.19 -3.57
N MET A 3 -1.99 -1.26 -4.72
CA MET A 3 -2.11 -2.50 -5.52
C MET A 3 -0.74 -3.11 -5.85
N ARG A 4 0.22 -2.25 -6.24
CA ARG A 4 1.59 -2.67 -6.57
C ARG A 4 2.34 -3.17 -5.33
N ALA A 5 2.14 -2.51 -4.18
CA ALA A 5 2.74 -2.93 -2.91
C ALA A 5 2.20 -4.30 -2.46
N LEU A 6 0.93 -4.60 -2.70
CA LEU A 6 0.33 -5.92 -2.49
C LEU A 6 0.75 -6.96 -3.55
N GLY A 7 1.53 -6.54 -4.55
CA GLY A 7 2.12 -7.39 -5.58
C GLY A 7 1.24 -7.62 -6.81
N TYR A 8 0.19 -6.82 -6.99
CA TYR A 8 -0.60 -6.81 -8.21
C TYR A 8 0.21 -6.20 -9.36
N THR A 9 0.42 -6.98 -10.43
CA THR A 9 1.33 -6.62 -11.53
C THR A 9 0.61 -6.11 -12.78
N SER A 10 -0.70 -6.33 -12.91
CA SER A 10 -1.45 -5.84 -14.05
C SER A 10 -1.50 -4.30 -14.02
N PRO A 11 -1.28 -3.64 -15.17
CA PRO A 11 -1.36 -2.19 -15.28
C PRO A 11 -2.82 -1.76 -15.13
N LEU A 12 -3.25 -1.50 -13.90
CA LEU A 12 -4.51 -0.84 -13.60
C LEU A 12 -4.25 0.63 -13.28
N VAL A 13 -4.91 1.51 -14.03
CA VAL A 13 -5.17 2.88 -13.60
C VAL A 13 -6.56 2.87 -12.99
N PRO A 14 -6.72 3.04 -11.66
CA PRO A 14 -8.04 3.02 -11.04
C PRO A 14 -8.91 4.16 -11.58
N ASN A 15 -10.14 3.85 -11.96
CA ASN A 15 -11.14 4.85 -12.32
C ASN A 15 -11.70 5.52 -11.04
N SER A 16 -12.40 6.63 -11.22
CA SER A 16 -13.15 7.24 -10.12
C SER A 16 -14.15 6.24 -9.54
N CYS A 17 -14.20 6.16 -8.20
CA CYS A 17 -15.06 5.25 -7.44
C CYS A 17 -14.73 3.75 -7.56
N ASP A 18 -13.59 3.38 -8.16
CA ASP A 18 -13.03 2.06 -7.97
C ASP A 18 -12.55 1.89 -6.52
N ALA A 19 -12.58 0.65 -6.02
CA ALA A 19 -12.23 0.36 -4.63
C ALA A 19 -11.33 -0.86 -4.51
N VAL A 20 -10.38 -0.77 -3.57
CA VAL A 20 -9.63 -1.92 -3.05
C VAL A 20 -10.24 -2.27 -1.70
N ILE A 21 -10.67 -3.51 -1.54
CA ILE A 21 -11.31 -4.01 -0.32
C ILE A 21 -10.40 -5.08 0.27
N LEU A 22 -10.03 -4.92 1.54
CA LEU A 22 -9.30 -5.92 2.31
C LEU A 22 -10.18 -6.39 3.47
N GLU A 23 -10.46 -7.69 3.52
CA GLU A 23 -11.25 -8.31 4.57
C GLU A 23 -10.35 -9.08 5.52
N LEU A 24 -10.56 -8.90 6.83
CA LEU A 24 -10.01 -9.78 7.87
C LEU A 24 -11.08 -10.83 8.21
N VAL A 25 -10.78 -12.09 7.92
CA VAL A 25 -11.68 -13.22 8.10
C VAL A 25 -11.16 -14.09 9.24
N LYS A 26 -12.06 -14.63 10.06
CA LYS A 26 -11.75 -15.62 11.09
C LYS A 26 -12.47 -16.92 10.76
N ASP A 27 -11.75 -18.05 10.81
CA ASP A 27 -12.38 -19.36 10.59
C ASP A 27 -13.02 -19.93 11.87
N LEU A 28 -13.57 -21.14 11.75
CA LEU A 28 -14.26 -21.82 12.86
C LEU A 28 -13.32 -22.31 13.97
N VAL A 29 -12.04 -22.52 13.67
CA VAL A 29 -11.03 -22.96 14.65
C VAL A 29 -10.32 -21.78 15.31
N GLY A 30 -10.50 -20.58 14.76
CA GLY A 30 -10.08 -19.31 15.34
C GLY A 30 -8.89 -18.66 14.64
N ASP A 31 -8.44 -19.22 13.51
CA ASP A 31 -7.34 -18.66 12.73
C ASP A 31 -7.81 -17.47 11.87
N TYR A 32 -6.89 -16.54 11.61
CA TYR A 32 -7.17 -15.31 10.86
C TYR A 32 -6.54 -15.32 9.47
N TYR A 33 -7.28 -14.78 8.52
CA TYR A 33 -6.92 -14.71 7.11
C TYR A 33 -7.24 -13.32 6.55
N VAL A 34 -6.48 -12.91 5.55
CA VAL A 34 -6.72 -11.70 4.76
C VAL A 34 -7.15 -12.10 3.36
N ARG A 35 -8.16 -11.42 2.86
CA ARG A 35 -8.64 -11.57 1.49
C ARG A 35 -8.81 -10.21 0.83
N GLY A 36 -8.33 -10.08 -0.40
CA GLY A 36 -8.36 -8.83 -1.15
C GLY A 36 -9.29 -8.89 -2.36
N PHE A 37 -9.96 -7.77 -2.64
CA PHE A 37 -10.77 -7.59 -3.83
C PHE A 37 -10.54 -6.23 -4.47
N TYR A 38 -10.64 -6.20 -5.79
CA TYR A 38 -10.77 -4.98 -6.58
C TYR A 38 -12.20 -4.88 -7.11
N ARG A 39 -12.85 -3.76 -6.88
CA ARG A 39 -14.18 -3.47 -7.38
C ARG A 39 -14.12 -2.27 -8.31
N GLN A 40 -14.58 -2.47 -9.54
CA GLN A 40 -14.79 -1.37 -10.48
C GLN A 40 -16.12 -0.68 -10.19
N PHE A 41 -16.19 0.63 -10.43
CA PHE A 41 -17.38 1.43 -10.14
C PHE A 41 -18.66 0.91 -10.81
N ASP A 42 -18.56 0.54 -12.08
CA ASP A 42 -19.66 0.07 -12.92
C ASP A 42 -19.96 -1.43 -12.77
N SER A 43 -19.17 -2.13 -11.97
CA SER A 43 -19.31 -3.56 -11.73
C SER A 43 -19.87 -3.86 -10.34
N SER A 44 -20.80 -4.82 -10.29
CA SER A 44 -21.23 -5.45 -9.03
C SER A 44 -20.31 -6.60 -8.62
N GLU A 45 -19.38 -7.00 -9.48
CA GLU A 45 -18.45 -8.09 -9.21
C GLU A 45 -17.27 -7.64 -8.34
N LEU A 46 -16.87 -8.51 -7.40
CA LEU A 46 -15.63 -8.36 -6.65
C LEU A 46 -14.54 -9.22 -7.29
N HIS A 47 -13.59 -8.60 -7.95
CA HIS A 47 -12.48 -9.32 -8.55
C HIS A 47 -11.46 -9.67 -7.47
N ALA A 48 -11.30 -10.97 -7.20
CA ALA A 48 -10.33 -11.49 -6.26
C ALA A 48 -8.91 -11.01 -6.62
N MET A 49 -8.20 -10.48 -5.62
CA MET A 49 -6.80 -10.10 -5.76
C MET A 49 -5.92 -11.14 -5.07
N SER A 50 -4.92 -11.65 -5.79
CA SER A 50 -3.84 -12.42 -5.17
C SER A 50 -2.80 -11.47 -4.58
N ILE A 51 -2.51 -11.68 -3.30
CA ILE A 51 -1.40 -11.03 -2.61
C ILE A 51 -0.15 -11.83 -2.95
N HIS A 52 0.94 -11.17 -3.34
CA HIS A 52 2.14 -11.88 -3.78
C HIS A 52 2.64 -12.87 -2.71
N GLY A 53 2.82 -14.12 -3.10
CA GLY A 53 3.26 -15.20 -2.21
C GLY A 53 2.14 -15.86 -1.40
N CYS A 54 0.88 -15.46 -1.59
CA CYS A 54 -0.28 -15.99 -0.89
C CYS A 54 -1.31 -16.60 -1.85
N ASP A 55 -2.06 -17.58 -1.35
CA ASP A 55 -3.31 -18.03 -1.94
C ASP A 55 -4.42 -16.98 -1.75
N TYR A 56 -5.61 -17.23 -2.30
CA TYR A 56 -6.77 -16.33 -2.19
C TYR A 56 -7.16 -15.98 -0.74
N LEU A 57 -7.04 -16.94 0.18
CA LEU A 57 -7.18 -16.74 1.63
C LEU A 57 -5.77 -16.75 2.24
N CYS A 58 -5.20 -15.56 2.41
CA CYS A 58 -3.83 -15.40 2.89
C CYS A 58 -3.81 -15.53 4.42
N PRO A 59 -3.12 -16.51 5.03
CA PRO A 59 -2.98 -16.56 6.49
C PRO A 59 -2.41 -15.25 7.02
N LEU A 60 -2.97 -14.70 8.10
CA LEU A 60 -2.62 -13.36 8.59
C LEU A 60 -1.12 -13.22 8.88
N LYS A 61 -0.49 -14.28 9.41
CA LYS A 61 0.95 -14.32 9.67
C LYS A 61 1.78 -14.20 8.39
N ASP A 62 1.34 -14.85 7.32
CA ASP A 62 2.01 -14.79 6.03
C ASP A 62 1.78 -13.43 5.35
N PHE A 63 0.59 -12.86 5.49
CA PHE A 63 0.30 -11.49 5.04
C PHE A 63 1.29 -10.48 5.63
N PHE A 64 1.53 -10.53 6.95
CA PHE A 64 2.54 -9.68 7.59
C PHE A 64 3.95 -9.95 7.05
N ARG A 65 4.33 -11.22 6.90
CA ARG A 65 5.66 -11.58 6.37
C ARG A 65 5.90 -11.03 4.98
N TYR A 66 4.92 -11.09 4.09
CA TYR A 66 5.07 -10.63 2.70
C TYR A 66 5.01 -9.10 2.60
N THR A 67 4.12 -8.45 3.33
CA THR A 67 3.98 -6.99 3.30
C THR A 67 5.10 -6.26 4.01
N ALA A 68 5.77 -6.88 5.00
CA ALA A 68 6.92 -6.28 5.68
C ALA A 68 8.03 -5.82 4.72
N ARG A 69 8.17 -6.44 3.54
CA ARG A 69 9.19 -6.10 2.55
C ARG A 69 8.94 -4.78 1.81
N VAL A 70 7.72 -4.26 1.89
CA VAL A 70 7.28 -3.04 1.18
C VAL A 70 6.83 -1.95 2.16
N ILE A 71 6.98 -2.18 3.46
CA ILE A 71 6.72 -1.20 4.50
C ILE A 71 8.06 -0.53 4.84
N PRO A 72 8.21 0.78 4.59
CA PRO A 72 9.43 1.49 4.95
C PRO A 72 9.63 1.42 6.48
N GLN A 73 10.87 1.24 6.91
CA GLN A 73 11.24 1.29 8.32
C GLN A 73 11.49 2.73 8.76
N ASP A 74 12.09 3.53 7.88
CA ASP A 74 12.25 4.97 8.05
C ASP A 74 12.08 5.65 6.69
N TRP A 75 10.88 6.20 6.46
CA TRP A 75 10.56 6.81 5.18
C TRP A 75 11.45 8.02 4.86
N ALA A 76 11.87 8.79 5.88
CA ALA A 76 12.65 9.99 5.65
C ALA A 76 14.09 9.63 5.28
N ASP A 77 14.71 8.71 6.02
CA ASP A 77 16.04 8.19 5.72
C ASP A 77 16.09 7.47 4.37
N GLU A 78 15.12 6.57 4.10
CA GLU A 78 15.04 5.83 2.83
C GLU A 78 14.83 6.72 1.59
N CYS A 79 14.30 7.94 1.77
CA CYS A 79 14.05 8.89 0.70
C CYS A 79 15.01 10.09 0.70
N ASP A 80 16.04 10.10 1.57
CA ASP A 80 16.95 11.23 1.78
C ASP A 80 16.19 12.57 1.99
N VAL A 81 15.04 12.52 2.67
CA VAL A 81 14.23 13.72 2.91
C VAL A 81 14.85 14.51 4.02
N ILE A 82 15.40 15.66 3.65
CA ILE A 82 15.84 16.66 4.62
C ILE A 82 14.60 17.11 5.40
N PRO A 83 14.59 17.03 6.74
CA PRO A 83 13.49 17.54 7.55
C PRO A 83 13.14 18.98 7.17
N ALA A 84 11.85 19.31 7.17
CA ALA A 84 11.36 20.62 6.75
C ALA A 84 12.00 21.81 7.51
N TYR A 85 12.52 21.58 8.72
CA TYR A 85 13.23 22.60 9.48
C TYR A 85 14.62 22.93 8.90
N GLN A 86 15.30 21.99 8.26
CA GLN A 86 16.58 22.20 7.58
C GLN A 86 16.40 22.78 6.17
N SER A 87 15.24 22.56 5.52
CA SER A 87 14.92 23.27 4.27
C SER A 87 14.61 24.75 4.49
N LEU A 88 14.14 25.14 5.68
CA LEU A 88 13.94 26.56 6.05
C LEU A 88 15.25 27.31 6.31
N GLU A 89 16.37 26.62 6.51
CA GLU A 89 17.71 27.22 6.61
C GLU A 89 18.37 27.42 5.23
N LEU A 90 17.79 26.84 4.17
CA LEU A 90 18.28 26.95 2.78
C LEU A 90 17.63 28.10 2.00
N GLU A 91 16.55 28.69 2.52
CA GLU A 91 16.02 29.96 2.02
C GLU A 91 16.58 31.09 2.90
N ASP A 92 17.83 31.48 2.67
CA ASP A 92 18.34 32.74 3.23
C ASP A 92 17.58 33.89 2.52
N PRO A 93 16.77 34.69 3.23
CA PRO A 93 15.94 35.74 2.63
C PRO A 93 16.74 36.91 2.02
N TYR A 94 18.07 36.86 2.01
CA TYR A 94 18.95 37.90 1.49
C TYR A 94 19.45 37.71 0.04
N ASP A 95 19.17 36.60 -0.63
CA ASP A 95 19.65 36.31 -2.00
C ASP A 95 18.83 36.95 -3.15
N ILE A 96 17.98 37.96 -2.86
CA ILE A 96 17.21 38.71 -3.88
C ILE A 96 17.91 40.00 -4.36
N TYR A 97 19.09 40.31 -3.83
CA TYR A 97 19.88 41.48 -4.22
C TYR A 97 21.25 41.08 -4.77
N ASP A 98 21.30 40.58 -6.00
CA ASP A 98 22.45 40.73 -6.91
C ASP A 98 22.00 40.65 -8.39
#